data_AF-A0A3M1VN43-F1
#
_entry.id   AF-A0A3M1VN43-F1
#
_cell.length_a   1.000
_cell.length_b   1.000
_cell.length_c   1.000
_cell.angle_alpha   90.00
_cell.angle_beta   90.00
_cell.angle_gamma   90.00
#
_symmetry.space_group_name_H-M   'P 1'
#
loop_
_entity.id
_entity.type
_entity.pdbx_description
1 polymer ?
#
loop_
_entity_poly.entity_id
_entity_poly.type
_entity_poly.pdbx_seq_one_letter_code
_entity_poly.pdbx_strand_id
1 'polypeptide(L)'
;MPSTDRARREGGHRAVVLATGNEMIAAGALAAGCRFFSGYPITPASEIYAEMMRRLPAAGGVALGAPDEISALSYAVGASLAGARAMTATSGPGWSLMIETAQYALMTETPVVIVVSQRLGPATGGATQSAQGDVLFVAHANSGGYPVPVLCPVDAIDAYAVTIRAFDWAERLRTPVIVLTDKETSKTMEAVPLEALPRPLVGSRPSPADDRPYVPYAIEALEDVPAFAPVGGPHKVTVTGSAHDSRGLLRKNDPETLRQLAHLRAKIEARAEELAWVRERGEREAETLVVSYGSSARACRAAAARLRQEGVAVRLLEVLSLFPVPAGPIAEAARGASRVVVVEENGPGLYARELRAEIPGLPLRRVNAVGRPIDPAEICAEVRR
;
A
#
# COMPACT_ATOMS: atom_id res chain seq x y z
N MET A 1 -13.99 21.53 13.53
CA MET A 1 -15.07 20.79 12.85
C MET A 1 -16.29 21.69 12.81
N PRO A 2 -16.95 21.92 11.67
CA PRO A 2 -18.36 22.26 11.73
C PRO A 2 -19.07 21.03 12.27
N SER A 3 -19.84 21.22 13.34
CA SER A 3 -20.59 20.17 14.05
C SER A 3 -21.36 19.27 13.07
N THR A 4 -21.10 17.96 13.14
CA THR A 4 -21.76 16.89 12.38
C THR A 4 -23.25 16.72 12.70
N ASP A 5 -23.82 17.59 13.53
CA ASP A 5 -25.18 17.45 14.07
C ASP A 5 -26.25 18.27 13.32
N ARG A 6 -25.87 19.02 12.27
CA ARG A 6 -26.82 19.82 11.47
C ARG A 6 -27.30 19.21 10.16
N ALA A 7 -26.80 18.04 9.76
CA ALA A 7 -27.17 17.39 8.49
C ALA A 7 -28.19 16.24 8.64
N ARG A 8 -28.68 15.96 9.86
CA ARG A 8 -29.63 14.87 10.12
C ARG A 8 -31.07 15.34 10.27
N ARG A 9 -31.55 16.23 9.38
CA ARG A 9 -33.00 16.48 9.25
C ARG A 9 -33.38 16.75 7.80
N GLU A 10 -34.29 15.90 7.33
CA GLU A 10 -35.24 16.08 6.23
C GLU A 10 -34.69 16.02 4.78
N GLY A 11 -35.02 14.91 4.10
CA GLY A 11 -34.65 14.58 2.72
C GLY A 11 -33.65 13.41 2.67
N GLY A 12 -34.05 12.26 2.15
CA GLY A 12 -33.25 11.03 2.05
C GLY A 12 -32.07 11.10 1.06
N HIS A 13 -31.32 12.20 1.06
CA HIS A 13 -30.13 12.39 0.25
C HIS A 13 -28.93 11.78 0.98
N ARG A 14 -28.32 10.78 0.32
CA ARG A 14 -27.04 10.20 0.75
C ARG A 14 -25.97 11.30 0.78
N ALA A 15 -25.19 11.37 1.85
CA ALA A 15 -24.17 12.39 2.00
C ALA A 15 -22.98 12.07 1.07
N VAL A 16 -22.78 12.91 0.06
CA VAL A 16 -21.69 12.77 -0.93
C VAL A 16 -20.73 13.93 -0.79
N VAL A 17 -19.44 13.64 -0.85
CA VAL A 17 -18.37 14.65 -0.95
C VAL A 17 -17.64 14.51 -2.28
N LEU A 18 -17.16 15.61 -2.84
CA LEU A 18 -16.22 15.58 -3.95
C LEU A 18 -14.81 15.58 -3.36
N ALA A 19 -14.02 14.55 -3.67
CA ALA A 19 -12.67 14.40 -3.13
C ALA A 19 -11.74 13.73 -4.14
N THR A 20 -10.45 14.05 -4.08
CA THR A 20 -9.40 13.32 -4.80
C THR A 20 -8.92 12.10 -4.03
N GLY A 21 -8.24 11.17 -4.70
CA GLY A 21 -7.58 10.05 -4.01
C GLY A 21 -6.58 10.53 -2.96
N ASN A 22 -5.85 11.62 -3.20
CA ASN A 22 -4.95 12.22 -2.21
C ASN A 22 -5.68 12.68 -0.94
N GLU A 23 -6.82 13.37 -1.08
CA GLU A 23 -7.64 13.80 0.06
C GLU A 23 -8.21 12.61 0.83
N MET A 24 -8.56 11.54 0.11
CA MET A 24 -9.08 10.30 0.70
C MET A 24 -7.99 9.46 1.38
N ILE A 25 -6.74 9.48 0.89
CA ILE A 25 -5.57 8.93 1.61
C ILE A 25 -5.37 9.67 2.93
N ALA A 26 -5.36 11.01 2.90
CA ALA A 26 -5.21 11.81 4.12
C ALA A 26 -6.38 11.56 5.11
N ALA A 27 -7.61 11.47 4.61
CA ALA A 27 -8.77 11.12 5.42
C ALA A 27 -8.67 9.70 6.02
N GLY A 28 -8.23 8.72 5.23
CA GLY A 28 -8.02 7.34 5.66
C GLY A 28 -6.95 7.24 6.73
N ALA A 29 -5.85 7.99 6.60
CA ALA A 29 -4.80 8.06 7.61
C ALA A 29 -5.29 8.62 8.95
N LEU A 30 -6.07 9.72 8.92
CA LEU A 30 -6.67 10.29 10.13
C LEU A 30 -7.64 9.31 10.79
N ALA A 31 -8.47 8.65 9.99
CA ALA A 31 -9.41 7.63 10.46
C ALA A 31 -8.69 6.39 11.04
N ALA A 32 -7.54 6.04 10.49
CA ALA A 32 -6.67 4.98 10.98
C ALA A 32 -5.93 5.34 12.28
N GLY A 33 -6.11 6.55 12.81
CA GLY A 33 -5.44 6.99 14.03
C GLY A 33 -4.01 7.48 13.82
N CYS A 34 -3.62 7.86 12.60
CA CYS A 34 -2.36 8.54 12.36
C CYS A 34 -2.26 9.80 13.24
N ARG A 35 -1.14 9.97 13.93
CA ARG A 35 -0.85 11.13 14.80
C ARG A 35 0.49 11.79 14.50
N PHE A 36 1.23 11.29 13.52
CA PHE A 36 2.43 11.95 13.04
C PHE A 36 2.54 11.87 11.52
N PHE A 37 2.78 13.01 10.88
CA PHE A 37 3.10 13.10 9.46
C PHE A 37 4.36 13.93 9.30
N SER A 38 5.28 13.46 8.47
CA SER A 38 6.40 14.28 7.99
C SER A 38 6.53 14.09 6.49
N GLY A 39 6.80 15.16 5.75
CA GLY A 39 6.85 15.09 4.29
C GLY A 39 7.68 16.19 3.65
N TYR A 40 8.06 15.94 2.40
CA TYR A 40 8.66 16.92 1.50
C TYR A 40 7.75 17.05 0.27
N PRO A 41 7.35 18.27 -0.16
CA PRO A 41 6.43 18.44 -1.28
C PRO A 41 6.99 17.88 -2.60
N ILE A 42 6.27 16.91 -3.17
CA ILE A 42 6.58 16.33 -4.49
C ILE A 42 5.30 15.99 -5.24
N THR A 43 5.21 16.32 -6.53
CA THR A 43 4.04 15.97 -7.37
C THR A 43 4.08 14.47 -7.73
N PRO A 44 2.96 13.73 -7.71
CA PRO A 44 1.59 14.16 -7.39
C PRO A 44 1.14 13.98 -5.92
N ALA A 45 2.06 13.69 -4.99
CA ALA A 45 1.77 13.50 -3.57
C ALA A 45 1.61 14.81 -2.75
N SER A 46 1.83 15.98 -3.36
CA SER A 46 1.83 17.28 -2.66
C SER A 46 0.50 17.64 -2.00
N GLU A 47 -0.63 17.13 -2.50
CA GLU A 47 -1.93 17.33 -1.84
C GLU A 47 -2.07 16.51 -0.57
N ILE A 48 -1.49 15.31 -0.49
CA ILE A 48 -1.43 14.56 0.77
C ILE A 48 -0.64 15.37 1.79
N TYR A 49 0.50 15.93 1.39
CA TYR A 49 1.28 16.84 2.24
C TYR A 49 0.43 18.01 2.72
N ALA A 50 -0.23 18.75 1.82
CA ALA A 50 -1.05 19.90 2.18
C ALA A 50 -2.21 19.53 3.12
N GLU A 51 -2.90 18.42 2.84
CA GLU A 51 -4.03 17.95 3.65
C GLU A 51 -3.59 17.50 5.05
N MET A 52 -2.46 16.78 5.16
CA MET A 52 -1.93 16.34 6.44
C MET A 52 -1.41 17.52 7.26
N MET A 53 -0.69 18.46 6.65
CA MET A 53 -0.25 19.71 7.31
C MET A 53 -1.44 20.51 7.86
N ARG A 54 -2.57 20.51 7.15
CA ARG A 54 -3.78 21.24 7.55
C ARG A 54 -4.62 20.51 8.60
N ARG A 55 -4.85 19.21 8.43
CA ARG A 55 -5.87 18.46 9.19
C ARG A 55 -5.32 17.72 10.39
N LEU A 56 -4.09 17.24 10.33
CA LEU A 56 -3.52 16.42 11.40
C LEU A 56 -3.36 17.19 12.73
N PRO A 57 -2.93 18.48 12.75
CA PRO A 57 -2.88 19.27 13.98
C PRO A 57 -4.25 19.41 14.65
N ALA A 58 -5.30 19.62 13.86
CA ALA A 58 -6.68 19.72 14.37
C ALA A 58 -7.21 18.38 14.92
N ALA A 59 -6.58 17.26 14.57
CA ALA A 59 -6.87 15.93 15.11
C ALA A 59 -5.95 15.54 16.31
N GLY A 60 -5.17 16.49 16.83
CA GLY A 60 -4.25 16.28 17.95
C GLY A 60 -2.96 15.57 17.57
N GLY A 61 -2.62 15.49 16.28
CA GLY A 61 -1.34 14.97 15.81
C GLY A 61 -0.34 16.07 15.46
N VAL A 62 0.85 15.67 15.03
CA VAL A 62 1.92 16.58 14.58
C VAL A 62 2.17 16.39 13.09
N ALA A 63 2.11 17.46 12.32
CA ALA A 63 2.51 17.48 10.91
C ALA A 63 3.73 18.38 10.74
N LEU A 64 4.79 17.85 10.12
CA LEU A 64 6.08 18.51 10.00
C LEU A 64 6.54 18.54 8.53
N GLY A 65 6.99 19.71 8.08
CA GLY A 65 7.75 19.81 6.83
C GLY A 65 9.19 19.36 7.06
N ALA A 66 9.68 18.47 6.20
CA ALA A 66 11.07 18.03 6.20
C ALA A 66 11.87 18.75 5.10
N PRO A 67 13.20 18.91 5.25
CA PRO A 67 14.04 19.52 4.21
C PRO A 67 14.21 18.64 2.97
N ASP A 68 14.05 17.32 3.12
CA ASP A 68 14.20 16.31 2.06
C ASP A 68 13.45 15.02 2.44
N GLU A 69 13.37 14.08 1.51
CA GLU A 69 12.69 12.79 1.72
C GLU A 69 13.39 11.86 2.73
N ILE A 70 14.72 11.96 2.88
CA ILE A 70 15.49 11.17 3.86
C ILE A 70 15.04 11.57 5.27
N SER A 71 15.02 12.86 5.55
CA SER A 71 14.56 13.46 6.79
C SER A 71 13.08 13.21 7.01
N ALA A 72 12.26 13.28 5.95
CA ALA A 72 10.83 13.04 6.03
C ALA A 72 10.51 11.66 6.62
N LEU A 73 11.09 10.61 6.06
CA LEU A 73 10.88 9.26 6.56
C LEU A 73 11.59 9.03 7.90
N SER A 74 12.77 9.61 8.12
CA SER A 74 13.50 9.47 9.40
C SER A 74 12.68 10.01 10.58
N TYR A 75 12.02 11.16 10.41
CA TYR A 75 11.14 11.72 11.43
C TYR A 75 9.92 10.83 11.69
N ALA A 76 9.30 10.29 10.63
CA ALA A 76 8.16 9.39 10.78
C ALA A 76 8.54 8.09 11.51
N VAL A 77 9.69 7.50 11.19
CA VAL A 77 10.22 6.32 11.88
C VAL A 77 10.50 6.63 13.35
N GLY A 78 11.15 7.76 13.65
CA GLY A 78 11.39 8.18 15.04
C GLY A 78 10.10 8.39 15.84
N ALA A 79 9.09 9.03 15.23
CA ALA A 79 7.79 9.19 15.86
C ALA A 79 7.07 7.85 16.10
N SER A 80 7.21 6.90 15.18
CA SER A 80 6.63 5.57 15.33
C SER A 80 7.29 4.75 16.45
N LEU A 81 8.62 4.83 16.56
CA LEU A 81 9.38 4.27 17.68
C LEU A 81 8.94 4.87 19.02
N ALA A 82 8.55 6.15 19.06
CA ALA A 82 7.96 6.80 20.23
C ALA A 82 6.49 6.42 20.49
N GLY A 83 5.89 5.57 19.66
CA GLY A 83 4.54 5.02 19.83
C GLY A 83 3.45 5.66 18.96
N ALA A 84 3.77 6.65 18.12
CA ALA A 84 2.79 7.21 17.21
C ALA A 84 2.48 6.26 16.04
N ARG A 85 1.27 6.36 15.48
CA ARG A 85 1.02 5.88 14.11
C ARG A 85 1.49 6.98 13.15
N ALA A 86 2.57 6.70 12.43
CA ALA A 86 3.26 7.67 11.59
C ALA A 86 3.16 7.32 10.10
N MET A 87 3.19 8.36 9.26
CA MET A 87 3.30 8.18 7.82
C MET A 87 4.10 9.28 7.13
N THR A 88 4.50 9.00 5.89
CA THR A 88 4.98 9.98 4.91
C THR A 88 4.33 9.75 3.55
N ALA A 89 4.49 10.70 2.63
CA ALA A 89 4.00 10.59 1.26
C ALA A 89 5.04 11.16 0.28
N THR A 90 5.27 10.44 -0.81
CA THR A 90 6.29 10.74 -1.81
C THR A 90 5.91 10.21 -3.20
N SER A 91 6.85 10.25 -4.15
CA SER A 91 6.78 9.67 -5.50
C SER A 91 8.09 8.91 -5.79
N GLY A 92 8.20 8.22 -6.93
CA GLY A 92 9.40 7.49 -7.36
C GLY A 92 10.77 8.12 -6.98
N PRO A 93 11.06 9.42 -7.29
CA PRO A 93 12.34 10.04 -6.92
C PRO A 93 12.60 10.08 -5.42
N GLY A 94 11.58 10.40 -4.62
CA GLY A 94 11.70 10.45 -3.18
C GLY A 94 11.72 9.05 -2.55
N TRP A 95 11.05 8.06 -3.15
CA TRP A 95 11.22 6.65 -2.75
C TRP A 95 12.69 6.23 -2.89
N SER A 96 13.37 6.59 -3.99
CA SER A 96 14.80 6.32 -4.15
C SER A 96 15.66 6.83 -2.99
N LEU A 97 15.32 7.98 -2.42
CA LEU A 97 16.01 8.57 -1.27
C LEU A 97 15.61 7.91 0.06
N MET A 98 14.37 7.43 0.16
CA MET A 98 13.82 6.83 1.37
C MET A 98 14.25 5.37 1.60
N ILE A 99 14.74 4.65 0.59
CA ILE A 99 15.02 3.20 0.64
C ILE A 99 15.91 2.80 1.83
N GLU A 100 16.95 3.57 2.16
CA GLU A 100 17.82 3.26 3.30
C GLU A 100 17.04 3.35 4.63
N THR A 101 16.24 4.40 4.80
CA THR A 101 15.44 4.59 6.01
C THR A 101 14.26 3.60 6.08
N ALA A 102 13.68 3.20 4.94
CA ALA A 102 12.66 2.15 4.89
C ALA A 102 13.24 0.80 5.34
N GLN A 103 14.47 0.46 4.91
CA GLN A 103 15.18 -0.72 5.39
C GLN A 103 15.53 -0.63 6.87
N TYR A 104 15.88 0.56 7.38
CA TYR A 104 16.04 0.77 8.82
C TYR A 104 14.74 0.50 9.58
N ALA A 105 13.59 0.98 9.08
CA ALA A 105 12.28 0.69 9.66
C ALA A 105 11.96 -0.82 9.65
N LEU A 106 12.34 -1.53 8.58
CA LEU A 106 12.19 -2.98 8.49
C LEU A 106 13.08 -3.71 9.51
N MET A 107 14.38 -3.39 9.56
CA MET A 107 15.33 -3.98 10.51
C MET A 107 14.92 -3.76 11.96
N THR A 108 14.40 -2.57 12.27
CA THR A 108 13.98 -2.21 13.64
C THR A 108 12.55 -2.63 13.96
N GLU A 109 11.85 -3.27 13.03
CA GLU A 109 10.44 -3.65 13.14
C GLU A 109 9.56 -2.46 13.57
N THR A 110 9.75 -1.33 12.90
CA THR A 110 9.05 -0.08 13.16
C THR A 110 7.87 0.06 12.18
N PRO A 111 6.62 0.13 12.69
CA PRO A 111 5.44 0.28 11.84
C PRO A 111 5.37 1.69 11.23
N VAL A 112 5.32 1.82 9.91
CA VAL A 112 5.17 3.12 9.24
C VAL A 112 4.48 2.95 7.90
N VAL A 113 3.56 3.86 7.55
CA VAL A 113 2.93 3.87 6.23
C VAL A 113 3.65 4.84 5.30
N ILE A 114 4.02 4.37 4.11
CA ILE A 114 4.73 5.16 3.11
C ILE A 114 3.87 5.19 1.85
N VAL A 115 3.33 6.35 1.52
CA VAL A 115 2.57 6.51 0.27
C VAL A 115 3.54 6.83 -0.86
N VAL A 116 3.56 6.02 -1.91
CA VAL A 116 4.31 6.27 -3.13
C VAL A 116 3.31 6.53 -4.24
N SER A 117 3.18 7.79 -4.65
CA SER A 117 2.31 8.20 -5.74
C SER A 117 3.09 8.19 -7.05
N GLN A 118 2.92 7.14 -7.83
CA GLN A 118 3.65 6.91 -9.07
C GLN A 118 3.39 7.99 -10.11
N ARG A 119 4.42 8.28 -10.90
CA ARG A 119 4.39 9.18 -12.06
C ARG A 119 5.40 8.67 -13.08
N LEU A 120 5.40 9.21 -14.29
CA LEU A 120 6.33 8.78 -15.32
C LEU A 120 7.80 9.02 -14.91
N GLY A 121 8.61 7.96 -14.85
CA GLY A 121 10.07 8.01 -14.67
C GLY A 121 10.85 7.80 -15.98
N PRO A 122 12.18 7.59 -15.93
CA PRO A 122 13.06 7.57 -14.74
C PRO A 122 13.48 8.98 -14.30
N ALA A 123 14.23 9.06 -13.18
CA ALA A 123 14.70 10.32 -12.58
C ALA A 123 13.54 11.31 -12.35
N THR A 124 13.67 12.58 -12.72
CA THR A 124 12.56 13.56 -12.64
C THR A 124 11.34 13.07 -13.41
N GLY A 125 11.58 12.50 -14.59
CA GLY A 125 10.59 12.01 -15.53
C GLY A 125 9.48 13.03 -15.84
N GLY A 126 8.29 12.53 -16.20
CA GLY A 126 7.10 13.34 -16.45
C GLY A 126 6.28 13.49 -15.18
N ALA A 127 6.53 14.56 -14.41
CA ALA A 127 5.92 14.73 -13.09
C ALA A 127 4.39 14.80 -13.10
N THR A 128 3.80 15.17 -14.23
CA THR A 128 2.35 15.32 -14.45
C THR A 128 1.75 14.19 -15.30
N GLN A 129 2.56 13.22 -15.73
CA GLN A 129 2.12 12.13 -16.59
C GLN A 129 1.88 10.86 -15.78
N SER A 130 0.86 10.10 -16.21
CA SER A 130 0.53 8.81 -15.58
C SER A 130 1.57 7.75 -15.88
N ALA A 131 1.87 6.93 -14.88
CA ALA A 131 2.62 5.68 -15.03
C ALA A 131 2.44 4.80 -13.79
N GLN A 132 2.64 3.50 -13.99
CA GLN A 132 2.66 2.46 -12.96
C GLN A 132 3.98 1.66 -13.05
N GLY A 133 5.09 2.38 -13.28
CA GLY A 133 6.41 1.79 -13.50
C GLY A 133 7.18 1.42 -12.24
N ASP A 134 6.72 1.87 -11.06
CA ASP A 134 7.45 1.70 -9.80
C ASP A 134 7.06 0.41 -9.06
N VAL A 135 6.14 -0.41 -9.59
CA VAL A 135 5.58 -1.59 -8.91
C VAL A 135 6.64 -2.57 -8.38
N LEU A 136 7.65 -2.92 -9.19
CA LEU A 136 8.75 -3.77 -8.72
C LEU A 136 9.80 -2.97 -7.93
N PHE A 137 9.93 -1.68 -8.25
CA PHE A 137 10.88 -0.82 -7.57
C PHE A 137 10.55 -0.65 -6.09
N VAL A 138 9.26 -0.48 -5.75
CA VAL A 138 8.84 -0.40 -4.34
C VAL A 138 8.92 -1.75 -3.62
N ALA A 139 8.70 -2.85 -4.34
CA ALA A 139 8.64 -4.19 -3.75
C ALA A 139 10.03 -4.82 -3.53
N HIS A 140 11.01 -4.51 -4.39
CA HIS A 140 12.30 -5.20 -4.44
C HIS A 140 13.51 -4.29 -4.17
N ALA A 141 13.30 -3.08 -3.70
CA ALA A 141 14.39 -2.17 -3.33
C ALA A 141 15.13 -2.53 -2.02
N ASN A 142 14.61 -3.47 -1.23
CA ASN A 142 15.24 -3.88 0.02
C ASN A 142 16.45 -4.78 -0.24
N SER A 143 17.62 -4.39 0.29
CA SER A 143 18.80 -5.24 0.30
C SER A 143 18.53 -6.53 1.08
N GLY A 144 19.11 -7.65 0.64
CA GLY A 144 18.82 -8.98 1.19
C GLY A 144 17.47 -9.57 0.76
N GLY A 145 16.69 -8.85 -0.05
CA GLY A 145 15.46 -9.36 -0.69
C GLY A 145 14.28 -9.54 0.27
N TYR A 146 14.23 -8.79 1.38
CA TYR A 146 13.14 -8.89 2.33
C TYR A 146 11.83 -8.30 1.78
N PRO A 147 10.70 -8.99 1.97
CA PRO A 147 9.41 -8.50 1.49
C PRO A 147 8.93 -7.32 2.34
N VAL A 148 8.13 -6.45 1.72
CA VAL A 148 7.32 -5.44 2.41
C VAL A 148 5.91 -5.49 1.82
N PRO A 149 4.85 -5.32 2.64
CA PRO A 149 3.52 -5.24 2.10
C PRO A 149 3.33 -4.01 1.20
N VAL A 150 2.70 -4.21 0.04
CA VAL A 150 2.38 -3.16 -0.93
C VAL A 150 0.90 -3.25 -1.28
N LEU A 151 0.14 -2.22 -0.93
CA LEU A 151 -1.28 -2.10 -1.25
C LEU A 151 -1.50 -1.01 -2.31
N CYS A 152 -2.49 -1.17 -3.18
CA CYS A 152 -2.74 -0.30 -4.32
C CYS A 152 -4.23 0.05 -4.44
N PRO A 153 -4.63 1.31 -4.22
CA PRO A 153 -6.01 1.73 -4.42
C PRO A 153 -6.35 1.88 -5.90
N VAL A 154 -7.59 1.57 -6.27
CA VAL A 154 -8.08 1.70 -7.66
C VAL A 154 -8.81 3.04 -7.88
N ASP A 155 -9.44 3.60 -6.84
CA ASP A 155 -10.24 4.82 -6.89
C ASP A 155 -10.22 5.56 -5.53
N ALA A 156 -10.92 6.69 -5.43
CA ALA A 156 -10.95 7.50 -4.20
C ALA A 156 -11.54 6.77 -2.97
N ILE A 157 -12.49 5.84 -3.14
CA ILE A 157 -13.02 5.04 -2.03
C ILE A 157 -11.96 4.04 -1.56
N ASP A 158 -11.32 3.38 -2.52
CA ASP A 158 -10.23 2.44 -2.25
C ASP A 158 -9.02 3.16 -1.62
N ALA A 159 -8.71 4.39 -2.02
CA ALA A 159 -7.66 5.21 -1.42
C ALA A 159 -7.83 5.38 0.09
N TYR A 160 -9.05 5.61 0.56
CA TYR A 160 -9.37 5.65 1.99
C TYR A 160 -9.23 4.28 2.65
N ALA A 161 -9.83 3.25 2.06
CA ALA A 161 -9.89 1.91 2.63
C ALA A 161 -8.51 1.22 2.70
N VAL A 162 -7.73 1.34 1.62
CA VAL A 162 -6.36 0.85 1.52
C VAL A 162 -5.45 1.53 2.53
N THR A 163 -5.59 2.85 2.72
CA THR A 163 -4.78 3.56 3.72
C THR A 163 -5.06 3.03 5.14
N ILE A 164 -6.32 2.79 5.49
CA ILE A 164 -6.68 2.17 6.79
C ILE A 164 -6.06 0.79 6.92
N ARG A 165 -6.19 -0.05 5.90
CA ARG A 165 -5.63 -1.41 5.92
C ARG A 165 -4.10 -1.40 5.94
N ALA A 166 -3.46 -0.39 5.35
CA ALA A 166 -2.00 -0.22 5.41
C ALA A 166 -1.54 0.04 6.85
N PHE A 167 -2.23 0.91 7.59
CA PHE A 167 -1.95 1.11 9.02
C PHE A 167 -2.24 -0.14 9.84
N ASP A 168 -3.32 -0.88 9.56
CA ASP A 168 -3.62 -2.14 10.23
C ASP A 168 -2.46 -3.14 10.08
N TRP A 169 -2.02 -3.38 8.85
CA TRP A 169 -0.91 -4.29 8.58
C TRP A 169 0.43 -3.79 9.12
N ALA A 170 0.70 -2.48 9.05
CA ALA A 170 1.91 -1.92 9.61
C ALA A 170 1.99 -2.23 11.12
N GLU A 171 0.91 -1.97 11.86
CA GLU A 171 0.82 -2.23 13.29
C GLU A 171 0.86 -3.72 13.64
N ARG A 172 0.10 -4.54 12.91
CA ARG A 172 0.00 -6.00 13.17
C ARG A 172 1.28 -6.75 12.86
N LEU A 173 2.05 -6.32 11.86
CA LEU A 173 3.31 -6.97 11.44
C LEU A 173 4.56 -6.26 11.94
N ARG A 174 4.42 -5.08 12.56
CA ARG A 174 5.54 -4.22 12.95
C ARG A 174 6.53 -4.02 11.79
N THR A 175 6.04 -3.48 10.68
CA THR A 175 6.82 -3.35 9.44
C THR A 175 6.40 -2.10 8.66
N PRO A 176 7.27 -1.50 7.83
CA PRO A 176 6.83 -0.52 6.84
C PRO A 176 5.84 -1.14 5.85
N VAL A 177 4.76 -0.41 5.55
CA VAL A 177 3.76 -0.77 4.54
C VAL A 177 3.66 0.33 3.50
N ILE A 178 3.68 -0.07 2.23
CA ILE A 178 3.63 0.86 1.10
C ILE A 178 2.21 0.95 0.58
N VAL A 179 1.71 2.18 0.43
CA VAL A 179 0.51 2.47 -0.35
C VAL A 179 0.98 2.99 -1.70
N LEU A 180 0.95 2.12 -2.71
CA LEU A 180 1.34 2.42 -4.08
C LEU A 180 0.12 2.92 -4.86
N THR A 181 -0.01 4.23 -5.02
CA THR A 181 -1.03 4.86 -5.86
C THR A 181 -0.39 5.35 -7.16
N ASP A 182 -1.17 5.90 -8.08
CA ASP A 182 -0.70 6.52 -9.32
C ASP A 182 -1.27 7.93 -9.48
N LYS A 183 -0.69 8.70 -10.40
CA LYS A 183 -1.09 10.09 -10.65
C LYS A 183 -2.60 10.21 -10.88
N GLU A 184 -3.23 9.30 -11.62
CA GLU A 184 -4.65 9.44 -11.97
C GLU A 184 -5.54 9.17 -10.77
N THR A 185 -5.28 8.10 -10.01
CA THR A 185 -5.99 7.80 -8.77
C THR A 185 -5.81 8.91 -7.74
N SER A 186 -4.60 9.46 -7.63
CA SER A 186 -4.28 10.54 -6.68
C SER A 186 -4.99 11.86 -7.01
N LYS A 187 -5.11 12.21 -8.30
CA LYS A 187 -5.53 13.55 -8.75
C LYS A 187 -6.95 13.63 -9.29
N THR A 188 -7.56 12.52 -9.66
CA THR A 188 -8.95 12.52 -10.15
C THR A 188 -9.88 12.88 -9.00
N MET A 189 -10.72 13.90 -9.20
CA MET A 189 -11.81 14.23 -8.27
C MET A 189 -13.01 13.33 -8.54
N GLU A 190 -13.52 12.70 -7.49
CA GLU A 190 -14.62 11.74 -7.58
C GLU A 190 -15.72 12.07 -6.56
N ALA A 191 -16.95 11.67 -6.88
CA ALA A 191 -18.05 11.68 -5.94
C ALA A 191 -17.91 10.49 -4.98
N VAL A 192 -17.68 10.77 -3.71
CA VAL A 192 -17.50 9.79 -2.64
C VAL A 192 -18.73 9.80 -1.74
N PRO A 193 -19.60 8.78 -1.84
CA PRO A 193 -20.68 8.59 -0.87
C PRO A 193 -20.08 8.20 0.48
N LEU A 194 -20.35 8.98 1.52
CA LEU A 194 -19.73 8.76 2.83
C LEU A 194 -20.15 7.42 3.45
N GLU A 195 -21.34 6.91 3.11
CA GLU A 195 -21.79 5.59 3.55
C GLU A 195 -21.04 4.42 2.90
N ALA A 196 -20.36 4.65 1.78
CA ALA A 196 -19.53 3.65 1.12
C ALA A 196 -18.14 3.51 1.78
N LEU A 197 -17.75 4.46 2.64
CA LEU A 197 -16.48 4.40 3.35
C LEU A 197 -16.54 3.35 4.46
N PRO A 198 -15.57 2.41 4.51
CA PRO A 198 -15.52 1.43 5.56
C PRO A 198 -15.30 2.10 6.93
N ARG A 199 -15.85 1.49 7.98
CA ARG A 199 -15.51 1.89 9.34
C ARG A 199 -14.03 1.56 9.59
N PRO A 200 -13.25 2.49 10.17
CA PRO A 200 -11.86 2.22 10.45
C PRO A 200 -11.74 1.09 11.47
N LEU A 201 -11.08 0.02 11.07
CA LEU A 201 -10.66 -1.09 11.93
C LEU A 201 -9.15 -1.20 11.78
N VAL A 202 -8.44 -0.75 12.81
CA VAL A 202 -6.98 -0.81 12.86
C VAL A 202 -6.60 -1.50 14.16
N GLY A 203 -6.05 -2.69 14.03
CA GLY A 203 -5.52 -3.49 15.13
C GLY A 203 -4.47 -2.72 15.92
N SER A 204 -4.29 -3.14 17.17
CA SER A 204 -3.20 -2.66 18.01
C SER A 204 -1.96 -3.52 17.81
N ARG A 205 -0.78 -2.87 17.80
CA ARG A 205 0.50 -3.58 17.93
C ARG A 205 0.51 -4.45 19.20
N PRO A 206 1.11 -5.66 19.18
CA PRO A 206 1.23 -6.48 20.38
C PRO A 206 1.96 -5.71 21.47
N SER A 207 1.46 -5.75 22.71
CA SER A 207 2.04 -5.01 23.85
C SER A 207 2.81 -5.96 24.78
N PRO A 208 3.80 -5.47 25.54
CA PRO A 208 4.52 -6.28 26.52
C PRO A 208 3.56 -6.81 27.58
N ALA A 209 3.82 -8.02 28.08
CA ALA A 209 3.12 -8.55 29.24
C ALA A 209 3.77 -8.02 30.53
N ASP A 210 2.95 -7.70 31.55
CA ASP A 210 3.41 -7.12 32.81
C ASP A 210 4.13 -8.14 33.72
N ASP A 211 4.01 -9.43 33.43
CA ASP A 211 4.47 -10.54 34.28
C ASP A 211 5.90 -11.00 33.99
N ARG A 212 6.56 -10.45 32.96
CA ARG A 212 7.92 -10.84 32.55
C ARG A 212 8.75 -9.67 32.04
N PRO A 213 10.09 -9.74 32.14
CA PRO A 213 10.96 -8.73 31.54
C PRO A 213 10.72 -8.60 30.04
N TYR A 214 10.57 -7.37 29.56
CA TYR A 214 10.40 -7.08 28.15
C TYR A 214 11.70 -7.31 27.36
N VAL A 215 11.59 -8.01 26.22
CA VAL A 215 12.67 -8.28 25.27
C VAL A 215 12.19 -7.81 23.87
N PRO A 216 12.81 -6.77 23.27
CA PRO A 216 12.23 -6.05 22.11
C PRO A 216 11.92 -6.87 20.86
N TYR A 217 12.72 -7.91 20.60
CA TYR A 217 12.66 -8.75 19.40
C TYR A 217 12.52 -10.23 19.80
N ALA A 218 11.82 -10.50 20.91
CA ALA A 218 11.56 -11.87 21.35
C ALA A 218 10.54 -12.55 20.44
N ILE A 219 10.96 -13.69 19.88
CA ILE A 219 10.15 -14.54 19.00
C ILE A 219 10.37 -16.01 19.41
N GLU A 220 9.31 -16.80 19.45
CA GLU A 220 9.36 -18.24 19.70
C GLU A 220 9.45 -18.98 18.35
N ALA A 221 8.56 -18.66 17.43
CA ALA A 221 8.54 -19.10 16.04
C ALA A 221 9.00 -17.98 15.08
N LEU A 222 9.40 -18.34 13.85
CA LEU A 222 9.90 -17.36 12.87
C LEU A 222 8.80 -16.43 12.37
N GLU A 223 7.55 -16.83 12.48
CA GLU A 223 6.40 -16.05 12.08
C GLU A 223 5.92 -15.11 13.19
N ASP A 224 6.27 -15.29 14.46
CA ASP A 224 5.74 -14.48 15.57
C ASP A 224 5.99 -12.98 15.39
N VAL A 225 5.07 -12.10 15.77
CA VAL A 225 5.35 -10.65 15.80
C VAL A 225 5.71 -10.24 17.22
N PRO A 226 6.94 -9.75 17.49
CA PRO A 226 7.36 -9.42 18.84
C PRO A 226 6.54 -8.27 19.42
N ALA A 227 6.36 -8.27 20.74
CA ALA A 227 5.71 -7.17 21.46
C ALA A 227 6.45 -5.84 21.25
N PHE A 228 5.72 -4.74 21.12
CA PHE A 228 6.24 -3.40 20.93
C PHE A 228 6.12 -2.57 22.21
N ALA A 229 7.22 -1.98 22.66
CA ALA A 229 7.23 -0.91 23.65
C ALA A 229 7.80 0.37 23.04
N PRO A 230 7.22 1.55 23.33
CA PRO A 230 7.71 2.82 22.80
C PRO A 230 9.05 3.21 23.43
N VAL A 231 9.93 3.79 22.62
CA VAL A 231 11.17 4.44 23.08
C VAL A 231 10.82 5.62 23.98
N GLY A 232 11.46 5.69 25.14
CA GLY A 232 11.13 6.68 26.18
C GLY A 232 9.95 6.29 27.07
N GLY A 233 9.34 5.13 26.83
CA GLY A 233 8.34 4.53 27.71
C GLY A 233 8.93 3.83 28.95
N PRO A 234 8.11 3.04 29.67
CA PRO A 234 8.52 2.41 30.92
C PRO A 234 9.47 1.21 30.74
N HIS A 235 9.55 0.65 29.53
CA HIS A 235 10.43 -0.48 29.24
C HIS A 235 11.72 0.00 28.54
N LYS A 236 12.83 -0.65 28.86
CA LYS A 236 14.09 -0.44 28.13
C LYS A 236 13.95 -1.01 26.72
N VAL A 237 14.20 -0.17 25.71
CA VAL A 237 14.22 -0.55 24.30
C VAL A 237 15.61 -0.26 23.74
N THR A 238 16.19 -1.23 23.02
CA THR A 238 17.41 -1.04 22.25
C THR A 238 17.04 -1.11 20.77
N VAL A 239 17.41 -0.10 19.99
CA VAL A 239 17.09 -0.02 18.56
C VAL A 239 18.39 0.20 17.78
N THR A 240 18.62 -0.60 16.75
CA THR A 240 19.81 -0.50 15.90
C THR A 240 19.51 -0.95 14.47
N GLY A 241 20.13 -0.30 13.49
CA GLY A 241 20.06 -0.72 12.09
C GLY A 241 21.00 -1.87 11.73
N SER A 242 21.87 -2.27 12.67
CA SER A 242 22.72 -3.45 12.48
C SER A 242 21.97 -4.74 12.83
N ALA A 243 22.37 -5.87 12.24
CA ALA A 243 21.84 -7.17 12.64
C ALA A 243 22.07 -7.43 14.14
N HIS A 244 21.04 -7.91 14.84
CA HIS A 244 21.01 -7.96 16.30
C HIS A 244 20.32 -9.22 16.86
N ASP A 245 20.63 -9.54 18.12
CA ASP A 245 19.94 -10.57 18.91
C ASP A 245 18.55 -10.10 19.38
N SER A 246 17.79 -10.97 20.07
CA SER A 246 16.43 -10.63 20.57
C SER A 246 16.37 -9.39 21.47
N ARG A 247 17.51 -8.95 22.03
CA ARG A 247 17.61 -7.78 22.92
C ARG A 247 18.05 -6.51 22.18
N GLY A 248 18.24 -6.58 20.87
CA GLY A 248 18.70 -5.47 20.04
C GLY A 248 20.22 -5.24 20.14
N LEU A 249 20.99 -6.24 20.58
CA LEU A 249 22.44 -6.12 20.71
C LEU A 249 23.15 -6.70 19.48
N LEU A 250 24.14 -5.97 18.96
CA LEU A 250 24.98 -6.43 17.87
C LEU A 250 25.74 -7.71 18.26
N ARG A 251 25.55 -8.79 17.51
CA ARG A 251 26.33 -10.03 17.64
C ARG A 251 26.89 -10.47 16.29
N LYS A 252 28.21 -10.65 16.22
CA LYS A 252 28.90 -11.11 15.00
C LYS A 252 28.87 -12.63 14.91
N ASN A 253 28.56 -13.18 13.73
CA ASN A 253 28.55 -14.63 13.45
C ASN A 253 27.67 -15.43 14.42
N ASP A 254 26.54 -14.86 14.80
CA ASP A 254 25.66 -15.42 15.83
C ASP A 254 24.40 -16.05 15.22
N PRO A 255 24.07 -17.31 15.57
CA PRO A 255 22.88 -17.99 15.05
C PRO A 255 21.56 -17.32 15.43
N GLU A 256 21.47 -16.68 16.59
CA GLU A 256 20.26 -15.98 17.02
C GLU A 256 20.03 -14.73 16.14
N THR A 257 21.08 -13.97 15.85
CA THR A 257 21.02 -12.85 14.88
C THR A 257 20.53 -13.31 13.52
N LEU A 258 21.03 -14.43 12.99
CA LEU A 258 20.55 -14.97 11.71
C LEU A 258 19.08 -15.39 11.78
N ARG A 259 18.64 -15.92 12.93
CA ARG A 259 17.24 -16.26 13.19
C ARG A 259 16.35 -15.01 13.19
N GLN A 260 16.79 -13.91 13.80
CA GLN A 260 16.07 -12.62 13.79
C GLN A 260 15.92 -12.08 12.36
N LEU A 261 16.97 -12.18 11.55
CA LEU A 261 16.91 -11.80 10.15
C LEU A 261 15.91 -12.67 9.37
N ALA A 262 15.95 -14.00 9.53
CA ALA A 262 15.00 -14.90 8.87
C ALA A 262 13.54 -14.61 9.26
N HIS A 263 13.31 -14.23 10.51
CA HIS A 263 12.01 -13.87 11.04
C HIS A 263 11.38 -12.67 10.31
N LEU A 264 12.15 -11.63 9.96
CA LEU A 264 11.63 -10.44 9.26
C LEU A 264 10.88 -10.80 7.96
N ARG A 265 11.36 -11.84 7.27
CA ARG A 265 10.71 -12.41 6.08
C ARG A 265 9.54 -13.29 6.46
N ALA A 266 9.77 -14.28 7.32
CA ALA A 266 8.79 -15.32 7.65
C ALA A 266 7.49 -14.74 8.22
N LYS A 267 7.58 -13.66 9.03
CA LYS A 267 6.40 -12.99 9.58
C LYS A 267 5.49 -12.38 8.50
N ILE A 268 6.03 -11.95 7.37
CA ILE A 268 5.23 -11.36 6.28
C ILE A 268 4.69 -12.48 5.39
N GLU A 269 5.54 -13.43 5.01
CA GLU A 269 5.16 -14.56 4.15
C GLU A 269 4.07 -15.44 4.80
N ALA A 270 4.14 -15.68 6.11
CA ALA A 270 3.13 -16.45 6.85
C ALA A 270 1.72 -15.80 6.87
N ARG A 271 1.61 -14.50 6.56
CA ARG A 271 0.31 -13.79 6.46
C ARG A 271 -0.02 -13.35 5.04
N ALA A 272 0.68 -13.85 4.01
CA ALA A 272 0.45 -13.43 2.62
C ALA A 272 -1.01 -13.62 2.18
N GLU A 273 -1.62 -14.78 2.48
CA GLU A 273 -3.03 -15.06 2.15
C GLU A 273 -4.02 -14.19 2.91
N GLU A 274 -3.73 -13.85 4.17
CA GLU A 274 -4.59 -12.98 4.98
C GLU A 274 -4.45 -11.51 4.54
N LEU A 275 -3.26 -11.12 4.08
CA LEU A 275 -2.97 -9.81 3.50
C LEU A 275 -3.61 -9.64 2.14
N ALA A 276 -3.81 -10.74 1.41
CA ALA A 276 -4.36 -10.74 0.08
C ALA A 276 -5.69 -9.97 0.02
N TRP A 277 -5.79 -9.13 -1.01
CA TRP A 277 -6.95 -8.33 -1.30
C TRP A 277 -7.10 -8.18 -2.80
N VAL A 278 -8.08 -8.90 -3.33
CA VAL A 278 -8.50 -8.79 -4.72
C VAL A 278 -10.00 -8.54 -4.78
N ARG A 279 -10.47 -8.04 -5.92
CA ARG A 279 -11.89 -7.86 -6.20
C ARG A 279 -12.20 -8.40 -7.57
N GLU A 280 -13.03 -9.43 -7.62
CA GLU A 280 -13.51 -10.01 -8.86
C GLU A 280 -14.80 -9.32 -9.32
N ARG A 281 -14.94 -9.13 -10.64
CA ARG A 281 -16.13 -8.60 -11.30
C ARG A 281 -16.40 -9.35 -12.59
N GLY A 282 -17.65 -9.34 -13.03
CA GLY A 282 -18.07 -9.97 -14.29
C GLY A 282 -18.47 -11.43 -14.13
N GLU A 283 -18.41 -12.18 -15.22
CA GLU A 283 -18.90 -13.56 -15.31
C GLU A 283 -17.78 -14.56 -15.02
N ARG A 284 -17.98 -15.46 -14.05
CA ARG A 284 -16.96 -16.43 -13.62
C ARG A 284 -16.56 -17.42 -14.72
N GLU A 285 -17.49 -17.75 -15.61
CA GLU A 285 -17.31 -18.68 -16.73
C GLU A 285 -16.67 -18.02 -17.96
N ALA A 286 -16.28 -16.74 -17.87
CA ALA A 286 -15.67 -16.05 -19.00
C ALA A 286 -14.31 -16.67 -19.36
N GLU A 287 -14.10 -16.94 -20.64
CA GLU A 287 -12.85 -17.52 -21.17
C GLU A 287 -11.63 -16.60 -20.94
N THR A 288 -11.86 -15.30 -20.82
CA THR A 288 -10.79 -14.30 -20.62
C THR A 288 -10.85 -13.72 -19.22
N LEU A 289 -9.76 -13.89 -18.48
CA LEU A 289 -9.47 -13.16 -17.25
C LEU A 289 -8.66 -11.89 -17.56
N VAL A 290 -9.17 -10.73 -17.21
CA VAL A 290 -8.44 -9.46 -17.22
C VAL A 290 -7.93 -9.18 -15.81
N VAL A 291 -6.63 -8.92 -15.64
CA VAL A 291 -6.01 -8.59 -14.34
C VAL A 291 -5.42 -7.20 -14.40
N SER A 292 -5.70 -6.36 -13.40
CA SER A 292 -5.16 -5.00 -13.33
C SER A 292 -5.14 -4.45 -11.90
N TYR A 293 -4.43 -3.35 -11.70
CA TYR A 293 -4.30 -2.63 -10.43
C TYR A 293 -4.24 -1.11 -10.68
N GLY A 294 -4.46 -0.32 -9.63
CA GLY A 294 -4.46 1.14 -9.71
C GLY A 294 -5.48 1.69 -10.71
N SER A 295 -5.16 2.82 -11.33
CA SER A 295 -5.99 3.49 -12.34
C SER A 295 -6.35 2.60 -13.53
N SER A 296 -5.43 1.74 -13.97
CA SER A 296 -5.64 0.79 -15.08
C SER A 296 -6.85 -0.12 -14.86
N ALA A 297 -7.15 -0.48 -13.61
CA ALA A 297 -8.33 -1.27 -13.28
C ALA A 297 -9.64 -0.52 -13.57
N ARG A 298 -9.65 0.82 -13.50
CA ARG A 298 -10.81 1.64 -13.89
C ARG A 298 -11.05 1.59 -15.41
N ALA A 299 -9.98 1.65 -16.21
CA ALA A 299 -10.09 1.45 -17.65
C ALA A 299 -10.63 0.05 -17.98
N CYS A 300 -10.19 -0.97 -17.23
CA CYS A 300 -10.72 -2.33 -17.35
C CYS A 300 -12.21 -2.43 -16.97
N ARG A 301 -12.68 -1.72 -15.92
CA ARG A 301 -14.11 -1.64 -15.59
C ARG A 301 -14.93 -1.11 -16.76
N ALA A 302 -14.46 -0.04 -17.40
CA ALA A 302 -15.12 0.55 -18.56
C ALA A 302 -15.11 -0.40 -19.78
N ALA A 303 -13.99 -1.08 -20.03
CA ALA A 303 -13.87 -2.05 -21.12
C ALA A 303 -14.82 -3.25 -20.91
N ALA A 304 -14.84 -3.80 -19.69
CA ALA A 304 -15.74 -4.90 -19.33
C ALA A 304 -17.22 -4.51 -19.48
N ALA A 305 -17.59 -3.28 -19.10
CA ALA A 305 -18.95 -2.78 -19.30
C ALA A 305 -19.32 -2.70 -20.79
N ARG A 306 -18.42 -2.24 -21.67
CA ARG A 306 -18.62 -2.18 -23.13
C ARG A 306 -18.74 -3.57 -23.74
N LEU A 307 -17.82 -4.48 -23.41
CA LEU A 307 -17.82 -5.87 -23.89
C LEU A 307 -19.11 -6.59 -23.51
N ARG A 308 -19.60 -6.39 -22.29
CA ARG A 308 -20.87 -6.96 -21.83
C ARG A 308 -22.08 -6.44 -22.62
N GLN A 309 -22.10 -5.16 -23.00
CA GLN A 309 -23.16 -4.60 -23.85
C GLN A 309 -23.19 -5.24 -25.24
N GLU A 310 -22.05 -5.76 -25.69
CA GLU A 310 -21.89 -6.45 -26.97
C GLU A 310 -22.05 -7.99 -26.86
N GLY A 311 -22.40 -8.51 -25.68
CA GLY A 311 -22.55 -9.94 -25.45
C GLY A 311 -21.23 -10.72 -25.31
N VAL A 312 -20.11 -10.02 -25.06
CA VAL A 312 -18.80 -10.66 -24.80
C VAL A 312 -18.59 -10.77 -23.29
N ALA A 313 -18.59 -12.00 -22.78
CA ALA A 313 -18.31 -12.29 -21.38
C ALA A 313 -16.82 -12.07 -21.06
N VAL A 314 -16.54 -11.33 -19.98
CA VAL A 314 -15.18 -11.11 -19.47
C VAL A 314 -15.20 -11.08 -17.95
N ARG A 315 -14.16 -11.66 -17.35
CA ARG A 315 -13.90 -11.59 -15.92
C ARG A 315 -12.81 -10.57 -15.65
N LEU A 316 -13.01 -9.70 -14.67
CA LEU A 316 -12.03 -8.70 -14.23
C LEU A 316 -11.60 -9.00 -12.79
N LEU A 317 -10.30 -9.10 -12.56
CA LEU A 317 -9.66 -9.16 -11.26
C LEU A 317 -8.89 -7.86 -10.98
N GLU A 318 -9.36 -7.11 -10.00
CA GLU A 318 -8.67 -5.93 -9.48
C GLU A 318 -7.80 -6.36 -8.31
N VAL A 319 -6.51 -6.06 -8.37
CA VAL A 319 -5.55 -6.43 -7.32
C VAL A 319 -5.27 -5.21 -6.45
N LEU A 320 -5.68 -5.27 -5.18
CA LEU A 320 -5.50 -4.20 -4.20
C LEU A 320 -4.32 -4.47 -3.24
N SER A 321 -3.84 -5.70 -3.15
CA SER A 321 -2.57 -6.05 -2.50
C SER A 321 -1.62 -6.62 -3.54
N LEU A 322 -0.56 -5.88 -3.89
CA LEU A 322 0.37 -6.28 -4.93
C LEU A 322 1.47 -7.21 -4.40
N PHE A 323 1.95 -6.94 -3.19
CA PHE A 323 3.01 -7.70 -2.53
C PHE A 323 2.71 -7.95 -1.05
N PRO A 324 3.02 -9.15 -0.51
CA PRO A 324 3.30 -10.38 -1.25
C PRO A 324 2.23 -10.68 -2.31
N VAL A 325 2.64 -11.28 -3.44
CA VAL A 325 1.70 -11.55 -4.55
C VAL A 325 0.57 -12.43 -4.01
N PRO A 326 -0.71 -12.09 -4.26
CA PRO A 326 -1.84 -12.87 -3.76
C PRO A 326 -2.04 -14.13 -4.63
N ALA A 327 -1.09 -15.06 -4.52
CA ALA A 327 -0.98 -16.28 -5.30
C ALA A 327 -2.29 -17.10 -5.30
N GLY A 328 -2.82 -17.43 -4.11
CA GLY A 328 -4.07 -18.17 -3.97
C GLY A 328 -5.24 -17.51 -4.70
N PRO A 329 -5.59 -16.25 -4.40
CA PRO A 329 -6.68 -15.55 -5.08
C PRO A 329 -6.48 -15.35 -6.59
N ILE A 330 -5.24 -15.21 -7.07
CA ILE A 330 -4.94 -15.10 -8.50
C ILE A 330 -5.12 -16.44 -9.21
N ALA A 331 -4.58 -17.52 -8.64
CA ALA A 331 -4.76 -18.87 -9.16
C ALA A 331 -6.25 -19.25 -9.18
N GLU A 332 -6.98 -18.91 -8.11
CA GLU A 332 -8.44 -19.06 -8.02
C GLU A 332 -9.17 -18.36 -9.16
N ALA A 333 -8.85 -17.07 -9.35
CA ALA A 333 -9.43 -16.26 -10.41
C ALA A 333 -8.99 -16.71 -11.81
N ALA A 334 -7.92 -17.47 -11.96
CA ALA A 334 -7.48 -18.03 -13.23
C ALA A 334 -8.17 -19.37 -13.57
N ARG A 335 -8.82 -20.03 -12.59
CA ARG A 335 -9.55 -21.29 -12.84
C ARG A 335 -10.65 -21.07 -13.87
N GLY A 336 -10.71 -21.96 -14.86
CA GLY A 336 -11.66 -21.91 -15.97
C GLY A 336 -11.35 -20.88 -17.06
N ALA A 337 -10.34 -20.00 -16.89
CA ALA A 337 -9.93 -19.10 -17.96
C ALA A 337 -9.12 -19.86 -19.01
N SER A 338 -9.37 -19.56 -20.29
CA SER A 338 -8.54 -20.02 -21.41
C SER A 338 -7.32 -19.12 -21.63
N ARG A 339 -7.34 -17.90 -21.09
CA ARG A 339 -6.26 -16.92 -21.18
C ARG A 339 -6.36 -15.81 -20.15
N VAL A 340 -5.25 -15.11 -19.95
CA VAL A 340 -5.14 -13.92 -19.09
C VAL A 340 -4.68 -12.71 -19.90
N VAL A 341 -5.28 -11.56 -19.65
CA VAL A 341 -4.85 -10.25 -20.18
C VAL A 341 -4.47 -9.38 -18.99
N VAL A 342 -3.20 -8.99 -18.89
CA VAL A 342 -2.74 -8.06 -17.86
C VAL A 342 -2.71 -6.64 -18.41
N VAL A 343 -3.30 -5.70 -17.69
CA VAL A 343 -3.42 -4.30 -18.10
C VAL A 343 -2.70 -3.43 -17.10
N GLU A 344 -1.65 -2.74 -17.54
CA GLU A 344 -0.80 -1.92 -16.67
C GLU A 344 -0.16 -0.73 -17.41
N GLU A 345 -0.06 0.42 -16.74
CA GLU A 345 0.52 1.64 -17.30
C GLU A 345 2.05 1.67 -17.16
N ASN A 346 2.70 0.59 -17.60
CA ASN A 346 4.13 0.53 -17.83
C ASN A 346 4.46 -0.29 -19.08
N GLY A 347 5.50 0.12 -19.83
CA GLY A 347 5.87 -0.52 -21.10
C GLY A 347 6.28 -2.00 -20.96
N PRO A 348 7.15 -2.36 -19.99
CA PRO A 348 7.67 -3.72 -19.88
C PRO A 348 6.67 -4.81 -19.46
N GLY A 349 5.52 -4.42 -18.91
CA GLY A 349 4.57 -5.34 -18.30
C GLY A 349 5.16 -5.96 -17.05
N LEU A 350 5.46 -5.13 -16.06
CA LEU A 350 6.23 -5.51 -14.87
C LEU A 350 5.45 -6.48 -13.98
N TYR A 351 4.20 -6.16 -13.65
CA TYR A 351 3.40 -7.05 -12.81
C TYR A 351 3.00 -8.32 -13.58
N ALA A 352 2.76 -8.22 -14.89
CA ALA A 352 2.54 -9.39 -15.74
C ALA A 352 3.68 -10.43 -15.67
N ARG A 353 4.92 -10.00 -15.42
CA ARG A 353 6.06 -10.92 -15.25
C ARG A 353 5.98 -11.64 -13.91
N GLU A 354 5.65 -10.93 -12.83
CA GLU A 354 5.43 -11.52 -11.50
C GLU A 354 4.29 -12.54 -11.54
N LEU A 355 3.18 -12.18 -12.19
CA LEU A 355 2.00 -13.05 -12.27
C LEU A 355 2.25 -14.35 -13.04
N ARG A 356 3.29 -14.41 -13.89
CA ARG A 356 3.54 -15.60 -14.70
C ARG A 356 3.74 -16.86 -13.86
N ALA A 357 4.33 -16.73 -12.68
CA ALA A 357 4.54 -17.85 -11.77
C ALA A 357 3.21 -18.42 -11.23
N GLU A 358 2.20 -17.57 -11.05
CA GLU A 358 0.91 -17.91 -10.43
C GLU A 358 -0.12 -18.47 -11.42
N ILE A 359 0.11 -18.26 -12.72
CA ILE A 359 -0.76 -18.75 -13.80
C ILE A 359 0.02 -19.60 -14.83
N PRO A 360 0.60 -20.73 -14.40
CA PRO A 360 1.38 -21.58 -15.29
C PRO A 360 0.51 -22.16 -16.41
N GLY A 361 1.04 -22.18 -17.62
CA GLY A 361 0.39 -22.79 -18.79
C GLY A 361 -0.70 -21.95 -19.47
N LEU A 362 -1.18 -20.87 -18.87
CA LEU A 362 -2.15 -19.98 -19.51
C LEU A 362 -1.47 -19.00 -20.49
N PRO A 363 -2.00 -18.83 -21.71
CA PRO A 363 -1.63 -17.71 -22.57
C PRO A 363 -1.86 -16.39 -21.83
N LEU A 364 -0.79 -15.62 -21.65
CA LEU A 364 -0.86 -14.28 -21.05
C LEU A 364 -0.54 -13.25 -22.13
N ARG A 365 -1.47 -12.32 -22.29
CA ARG A 365 -1.35 -11.15 -23.15
C ARG A 365 -1.29 -9.89 -22.29
N ARG A 366 -0.85 -8.78 -22.90
CA ARG A 366 -0.60 -7.53 -22.20
C ARG A 366 -1.21 -6.36 -22.97
N VAL A 367 -1.82 -5.43 -22.25
CA VAL A 367 -2.21 -4.12 -22.76
C VAL A 367 -1.49 -3.08 -21.91
N ASN A 368 -0.49 -2.45 -22.51
CA ASN A 368 0.44 -1.59 -21.81
C ASN A 368 0.44 -0.20 -22.42
N ALA A 369 0.55 0.83 -21.56
CA ALA A 369 0.79 2.21 -21.98
C ALA A 369 1.87 2.86 -21.11
N VAL A 370 2.43 3.97 -21.58
CA VAL A 370 3.42 4.76 -20.85
C VAL A 370 3.09 6.24 -21.02
N GLY A 371 3.03 6.98 -19.92
CA GLY A 371 2.83 8.44 -19.95
C GLY A 371 1.40 8.88 -20.23
N ARG A 372 0.44 7.93 -20.33
CA ARG A 372 -0.99 8.18 -20.55
C ARG A 372 -1.83 7.06 -19.93
N PRO A 373 -3.11 7.33 -19.60
CA PRO A 373 -4.08 6.28 -19.31
C PRO A 373 -4.32 5.36 -20.51
N ILE A 374 -4.65 4.10 -20.22
CA ILE A 374 -5.04 3.10 -21.23
C ILE A 374 -6.48 3.36 -21.67
N ASP A 375 -6.73 3.43 -22.98
CA ASP A 375 -8.10 3.56 -23.50
C ASP A 375 -8.83 2.22 -23.35
N PRO A 376 -10.06 2.18 -22.79
CA PRO A 376 -10.86 0.97 -22.75
C PRO A 376 -11.02 0.25 -24.10
N ALA A 377 -10.97 0.98 -25.23
CA ALA A 377 -11.03 0.39 -26.56
C ALA A 377 -9.81 -0.50 -26.90
N GLU A 378 -8.62 -0.16 -26.39
CA GLU A 378 -7.41 -0.98 -26.54
C GLU A 378 -7.58 -2.33 -25.82
N ILE A 379 -8.19 -2.30 -24.64
CA ILE A 379 -8.51 -3.49 -23.85
C ILE A 379 -9.57 -4.33 -24.58
N CYS A 380 -10.66 -3.71 -25.05
CA CYS A 380 -11.68 -4.41 -25.82
C CYS A 380 -11.10 -5.07 -27.09
N ALA A 381 -10.19 -4.40 -27.80
CA ALA A 381 -9.56 -4.95 -28.98
C ALA A 381 -8.73 -6.21 -28.64
N GLU A 382 -7.97 -6.18 -27.55
CA GLU A 382 -7.15 -7.33 -27.15
C GLU A 382 -8.00 -8.50 -26.65
N VAL A 383 -9.09 -8.24 -25.93
CA VAL A 383 -10.03 -9.28 -25.48
C VAL A 383 -10.77 -9.95 -26.64
N ARG A 384 -10.87 -9.32 -27.82
CA ARG A 384 -11.50 -9.92 -29.02
C ARG A 384 -10.54 -10.70 -29.92
N ARG A 385 -9.23 -10.46 -29.81
CA ARG A 385 -8.19 -11.27 -30.50
C ARG A 385 -8.06 -12.63 -29.85
#